data_AF-A0A6J1M357-F1
#
_entry.id   AF-A0A6J1M357-F1
#
_cell.length_a   1.000
_cell.length_b   1.000
_cell.length_c   1.000
_cell.angle_alpha   90.00
_cell.angle_beta   90.00
_cell.angle_gamma   90.00
#
_symmetry.space_group_name_H-M   'P 1'
#
loop_
_entity.id
_entity.type
_entity.pdbx_description
1 polymer ?
#
loop_
_entity_poly.entity_id
_entity_poly.type
_entity_poly.pdbx_seq_one_letter_code
_entity_poly.pdbx_strand_id
1 'polypeptide(L)'
;MKFFLLLVICGALQVNSYTTRNPICKLPHSFNIDVYTSCLSSVRRWTYNSAINKCIKFTYLGCEGNANNFPDSLTCKRTCVRK
;
A
#
# COMPACT_ATOMS: atom_id res chain seq x y z
N MET A 1 47.92 5.87 -4.60
CA MET A 1 47.08 6.95 -4.03
C MET A 1 46.62 7.90 -5.13
N LYS A 2 45.38 7.73 -5.60
CA LYS A 2 44.47 8.85 -5.89
C LYS A 2 43.06 8.29 -6.04
N PHE A 3 42.51 8.03 -4.87
CA PHE A 3 41.21 7.48 -4.51
C PHE A 3 40.04 8.44 -4.82
N PHE A 4 40.18 9.38 -5.77
CA PHE A 4 39.26 10.51 -5.91
C PHE A 4 39.06 10.96 -7.36
N LEU A 5 38.71 10.02 -8.23
CA LEU A 5 37.98 10.33 -9.47
C LEU A 5 36.66 9.55 -9.53
N LEU A 6 36.17 9.17 -8.35
CA LEU A 6 34.75 8.97 -8.09
C LEU A 6 34.13 10.37 -7.94
N LEU A 7 32.91 10.50 -8.45
CA LEU A 7 32.01 11.67 -8.44
C LEU A 7 31.91 12.40 -9.79
N VAL A 8 30.69 12.30 -10.34
CA VAL A 8 30.10 13.15 -11.38
C VAL A 8 30.33 12.72 -12.84
N ILE A 9 30.20 11.41 -13.11
CA ILE A 9 29.41 11.01 -14.30
C ILE A 9 27.95 11.25 -13.91
N CYS A 10 27.53 12.51 -14.04
CA CYS A 10 26.20 12.97 -13.70
C CYS A 10 25.16 12.25 -14.58
N GLY A 11 24.25 11.52 -13.94
CA GLY A 11 22.85 11.48 -14.37
C GLY A 11 22.39 10.41 -15.37
N ALA A 12 23.25 9.58 -15.97
CA ALA A 12 22.81 8.69 -17.07
C ALA A 12 22.59 7.20 -16.70
N LEU A 13 22.93 6.72 -15.49
CA LEU A 13 22.85 5.27 -15.17
C LEU A 13 22.30 4.93 -13.78
N GLN A 14 21.56 5.86 -13.16
CA GLN A 14 20.71 5.53 -12.02
C GLN A 14 19.28 6.02 -12.29
N VAL A 15 18.68 5.61 -13.41
CA VAL A 15 17.26 5.21 -13.37
C VAL A 15 17.18 3.95 -12.52
N ASN A 16 17.49 4.09 -11.23
CA ASN A 16 17.34 3.04 -10.26
C ASN A 16 15.89 2.63 -10.41
N SER A 17 15.68 1.38 -10.81
CA SER A 17 14.38 0.76 -11.05
C SER A 17 13.61 0.57 -9.75
N TYR A 18 13.56 1.61 -8.91
CA TYR A 18 12.61 1.69 -7.83
C TYR A 18 11.25 1.98 -8.48
N THR A 19 10.68 0.95 -9.08
CA THR A 19 9.23 0.81 -9.19
C THR A 19 8.70 0.83 -7.77
N THR A 20 8.57 2.03 -7.18
CA THR A 20 8.05 2.22 -5.83
C THR A 20 6.67 1.59 -5.84
N ARG A 21 6.54 0.38 -5.29
CA ARG A 21 5.23 -0.25 -5.08
C ARG A 21 4.34 0.80 -4.42
N ASN A 22 3.09 0.88 -4.82
CA ASN A 22 2.16 1.86 -4.26
C ASN A 22 2.23 1.80 -2.72
N PRO A 23 2.60 2.89 -2.03
CA PRO A 23 2.84 2.89 -0.59
C PRO A 23 1.59 2.48 0.21
N ILE A 24 0.39 2.66 -0.36
CA ILE A 24 -0.89 2.20 0.20
C ILE A 24 -0.86 0.69 0.50
N CYS A 25 -0.17 -0.09 -0.33
CA CYS A 25 -0.08 -1.55 -0.19
C CYS A 25 0.83 -1.99 0.97
N LYS A 26 1.45 -1.06 1.68
CA LYS A 26 2.21 -1.30 2.92
C LYS A 26 1.44 -0.91 4.17
N LEU A 27 0.32 -0.21 4.04
CA LEU A 27 -0.49 0.20 5.18
C LEU A 27 -1.15 -1.02 5.83
N PRO A 28 -1.37 -0.98 7.16
CA PRO A 28 -2.11 -2.03 7.84
C PRO A 28 -3.54 -2.12 7.29
N HIS A 29 -4.22 -3.22 7.58
CA HIS A 29 -5.66 -3.30 7.36
C HIS A 29 -6.33 -2.10 8.01
N SER A 30 -7.25 -1.46 7.29
CA SER A 30 -8.05 -0.35 7.80
C SER A 30 -8.88 -0.85 8.99
N PHE A 31 -8.36 -0.70 10.20
CA PHE A 31 -8.99 -1.17 11.42
C PHE A 31 -9.52 0.01 12.21
N ASN A 32 -10.80 -0.06 12.57
CA ASN A 32 -11.46 0.92 13.43
C ASN A 32 -11.73 0.20 14.75
N ILE A 33 -10.82 0.31 15.72
CA ILE A 33 -11.06 -0.18 17.09
C ILE A 33 -10.83 0.90 18.14
N ASP A 34 -11.08 2.13 17.75
CA ASP A 34 -11.37 3.18 18.69
C ASP A 34 -12.72 2.86 19.34
N VAL A 35 -12.66 2.33 20.57
CA VAL A 35 -13.81 1.98 21.44
C VAL A 35 -14.80 3.15 21.62
N TYR A 36 -14.37 4.38 21.33
CA TYR A 36 -15.20 5.59 21.35
C TYR A 36 -15.73 6.03 19.97
N THR A 37 -15.23 5.47 18.88
CA THR A 37 -15.67 5.79 17.51
C THR A 37 -16.54 4.66 16.98
N SER A 38 -17.82 4.71 17.34
CA SER A 38 -18.82 3.80 16.79
C SER A 38 -19.25 4.31 15.40
N CYS A 39 -18.46 4.03 14.36
CA CYS A 39 -19.01 4.14 13.01
C CYS A 39 -20.15 3.11 12.89
N LEU A 40 -21.38 3.55 12.58
CA LEU A 40 -22.59 2.70 12.58
C LEU A 40 -22.86 1.98 11.26
N SER A 41 -21.88 1.87 10.37
CA SER A 41 -22.02 1.16 9.10
C SER A 41 -21.22 -0.15 9.11
N SER A 42 -21.65 -1.11 8.31
CA SER A 42 -20.90 -2.35 8.08
C SER A 42 -20.83 -2.58 6.58
N VAL A 43 -19.66 -2.26 6.00
CA VAL A 43 -19.46 -2.31 4.55
C VAL A 43 -18.40 -3.35 4.22
N ARG A 44 -18.73 -4.27 3.32
CA ARG A 44 -17.75 -5.22 2.79
C ARG A 44 -16.77 -4.46 1.88
N ARG A 45 -15.49 -4.48 2.23
CA ARG A 45 -14.40 -3.86 1.45
C ARG A 45 -13.29 -4.86 1.20
N TRP A 46 -12.31 -4.46 0.40
CA TRP A 46 -11.11 -5.23 0.10
C TRP A 46 -9.88 -4.53 0.63
N THR A 47 -8.91 -5.30 1.10
CA THR A 47 -7.63 -4.81 1.61
C THR A 47 -6.54 -5.73 1.10
N TYR A 48 -5.37 -5.17 0.82
CA TYR A 48 -4.21 -5.94 0.43
C TYR A 48 -3.48 -6.45 1.67
N ASN A 49 -3.28 -7.76 1.75
CA ASN A 49 -2.46 -8.41 2.75
C ASN A 49 -1.11 -8.77 2.11
N SER A 50 -0.06 -8.07 2.55
CA SER A 50 1.31 -8.22 2.03
C SER A 50 1.96 -9.55 2.46
N ALA A 51 1.57 -10.13 3.59
CA ALA A 51 2.12 -11.38 4.09
C ALA A 51 1.76 -12.58 3.20
N ILE A 52 0.54 -12.57 2.64
CA ILE A 52 0.07 -13.62 1.73
C ILE A 52 -0.02 -13.15 0.27
N ASN A 53 0.43 -11.93 -0.03
CA ASN A 53 0.40 -11.30 -1.35
C ASN A 53 -0.98 -11.39 -2.03
N LYS A 54 -2.06 -11.15 -1.27
CA LYS A 54 -3.45 -11.28 -1.75
C LYS A 54 -4.33 -10.14 -1.29
N CYS A 55 -5.27 -9.77 -2.14
CA CYS A 55 -6.41 -8.96 -1.75
C CYS A 55 -7.45 -9.84 -1.05
N ILE A 56 -7.79 -9.48 0.19
CA ILE A 56 -8.77 -10.19 1.02
C ILE A 56 -9.93 -9.27 1.36
N LYS A 57 -11.10 -9.86 1.64
CA LYS A 57 -12.27 -9.11 2.09
C LYS A 57 -12.15 -8.79 3.58
N PHE A 58 -12.52 -7.59 4.00
CA PHE A 58 -12.64 -7.20 5.41
C PHE A 58 -13.92 -6.38 5.63
N THR A 59 -14.27 -6.17 6.89
CA THR A 59 -15.41 -5.33 7.27
C THR A 59 -14.90 -3.94 7.64
N TYR A 60 -15.38 -2.93 6.91
CA TYR A 60 -15.09 -1.53 7.19
C TYR A 60 -16.30 -0.89 7.85
N LEU A 61 -16.09 -0.17 8.96
CA LEU A 61 -17.21 0.38 9.72
C LEU A 61 -17.78 1.69 9.15
N GLY A 62 -17.21 2.20 8.05
CA GLY A 62 -17.77 3.31 7.29
C GLY A 62 -17.22 4.69 7.61
N CYS A 63 -16.38 4.82 8.65
CA CYS A 63 -15.62 6.04 8.93
C CYS A 63 -14.17 5.70 9.31
N GLU A 64 -13.31 6.71 9.37
CA GLU A 64 -11.87 6.54 9.65
C GLU A 64 -11.16 5.54 8.72
N GLY A 65 -10.02 5.03 9.17
CA GLY A 65 -9.25 4.02 8.45
C GLY A 65 -8.13 4.59 7.60
N ASN A 66 -7.73 3.83 6.58
CA ASN A 66 -6.63 4.23 5.70
C ASN A 66 -6.89 3.81 4.25
N ALA A 67 -6.00 4.22 3.34
CA ALA A 67 -6.17 4.01 1.91
C ALA A 67 -6.08 2.54 1.45
N ASN A 68 -5.65 1.59 2.31
CA ASN A 68 -5.68 0.15 2.03
C ASN A 68 -7.10 -0.41 2.24
N ASN A 69 -8.06 0.22 1.55
CA ASN A 69 -9.50 0.00 1.62
C ASN A 69 -10.09 0.25 0.23
N PHE A 70 -10.44 -0.82 -0.46
CA PHE A 70 -10.90 -0.81 -1.85
C PHE A 70 -12.36 -1.28 -1.94
N PRO A 71 -13.16 -0.75 -2.88
CA PRO A 71 -14.56 -1.14 -3.05
C PRO A 71 -14.69 -2.58 -3.60
N ASP A 72 -13.72 -3.05 -4.38
CA ASP A 72 -13.78 -4.36 -5.05
C ASP A 72 -12.40 -5.03 -5.18
N SER A 73 -12.41 -6.33 -5.51
CA SER A 73 -11.21 -7.16 -5.63
C SER A 73 -10.29 -6.72 -6.77
N LEU A 74 -10.88 -6.30 -7.89
CA LEU A 74 -10.13 -5.96 -9.10
C LEU A 74 -9.32 -4.68 -8.87
N THR A 75 -9.93 -3.66 -8.27
CA THR A 75 -9.27 -2.40 -7.91
C THR A 75 -8.12 -2.65 -6.93
N CYS A 76 -8.32 -3.49 -5.91
CA CYS A 76 -7.25 -3.88 -5.00
C CYS A 76 -6.10 -4.60 -5.74
N LYS A 77 -6.42 -5.59 -6.57
CA LYS A 77 -5.41 -6.39 -7.30
C LYS A 77 -4.61 -5.54 -8.25
N ARG A 78 -5.27 -4.68 -9.04
CA ARG A 78 -4.59 -3.75 -9.96
C ARG A 78 -3.65 -2.79 -9.24
N THR A 79 -4.00 -2.39 -8.03
CA THR A 79 -3.20 -1.45 -7.23
C THR A 79 -1.99 -2.14 -6.58
N CYS A 80 -2.18 -3.33 -6.00
CA CYS A 80 -1.22 -3.91 -5.06
C CYS A 80 -0.63 -5.27 -5.43
N VAL A 81 -1.34 -6.06 -6.24
CA VAL A 81 -0.82 -7.38 -6.66
C VAL A 81 0.05 -7.15 -7.88
N ARG A 82 1.37 -7.34 -7.71
CA ARG A 82 2.29 -7.35 -8.86
C ARG A 82 1.94 -8.53 -9.77
N LYS A 83 1.96 -8.29 -11.08
CA LYS A 83 2.09 -9.35 -12.06
C LYS A 83 3.53 -9.86 -12.07
#